data_AF-A0A3D1P704-F1
#
_entry.id   AF-A0A3D1P704-F1
#
_cell.length_a   1.000
_cell.length_b   1.000
_cell.length_c   1.000
_cell.angle_alpha   90.00
_cell.angle_beta   90.00
_cell.angle_gamma   90.00
#
_symmetry.space_group_name_H-M   'P 1'
#
loop_
_entity.id
_entity.type
_entity.pdbx_description
1 polymer ?
#
loop_
_entity_poly.entity_id
_entity_poly.type
_entity_poly.pdbx_seq_one_letter_code
_entity_poly.pdbx_strand_id
1 'polypeptide(L)'
;ILLLDEPYPTSGQALTLVHLYKLTPDAFWQMLDTCPEVRRNILKISAQRSQIHEAVSQQQAKLISLGTLSAGLAHELNNPAAAVKRGVQNLAEILQQLPTLALKLHQQPLTQEKLEYLNELYQQAIAGAKSCRHLDPIARSEAEDAVSDWLEDNDVTDGWKLAPTLVTAGIDTERLEEIVDRIDPECIGDVLHWLEATLTGVGLLNEIQLSTGRISELVKAMKDYSYMDRAPL
;
A
#
# COMPACT_ATOMS: atom_id res chain seq x y z
N ILE A 1 29.51 27.18 -27.79
CA ILE A 1 28.79 28.44 -27.62
C ILE A 1 29.81 29.57 -27.53
N LEU A 2 29.92 30.41 -28.58
CA LEU A 2 30.97 31.43 -28.71
C LEU A 2 31.02 32.45 -27.55
N LEU A 3 29.88 32.75 -26.92
CA LEU A 3 29.79 33.66 -25.78
C LEU A 3 30.19 33.03 -24.43
N LEU A 4 30.20 31.69 -24.35
CA LEU A 4 30.51 30.94 -23.12
C LEU A 4 31.86 30.20 -23.22
N ASP A 5 32.54 30.28 -24.36
CA ASP A 5 33.74 29.50 -24.70
C ASP A 5 33.61 27.98 -24.52
N GLU A 6 32.39 27.47 -24.69
CA GLU A 6 32.07 26.05 -24.58
C GLU A 6 31.90 25.40 -25.97
N PRO A 7 31.96 24.07 -26.12
CA PRO A 7 31.48 23.40 -27.33
C PRO A 7 29.96 23.59 -27.49
N TYR A 8 29.42 23.51 -28.71
CA TYR A 8 27.96 23.50 -28.91
C TYR A 8 27.43 22.08 -28.66
N PRO A 9 26.36 21.89 -27.85
CA PRO A 9 25.97 20.56 -27.36
C PRO A 9 25.25 19.68 -28.40
N THR A 10 25.05 20.17 -29.63
CA THR A 10 24.32 19.45 -30.67
C THR A 10 25.05 19.53 -32.02
N SER A 11 24.83 18.51 -32.87
CA SER A 11 25.30 18.49 -34.27
C SER A 11 24.17 18.86 -35.22
N GLY A 12 24.49 19.53 -36.34
CA GLY A 12 23.55 19.80 -37.43
C GLY A 12 23.97 19.10 -38.72
N GLN A 13 23.02 18.50 -39.44
CA GLN A 13 23.22 17.94 -40.77
C GLN A 13 22.27 18.62 -41.76
N ALA A 14 22.78 18.99 -42.94
CA ALA A 14 21.95 19.54 -43.99
C ALA A 14 21.11 18.41 -44.64
N LEU A 15 19.78 18.53 -44.55
CA LEU A 15 18.84 17.58 -45.20
C LEU A 15 18.56 17.94 -46.66
N THR A 16 18.88 19.17 -47.06
CA THR A 16 18.74 19.72 -48.40
C THR A 16 19.97 20.57 -48.74
N LEU A 17 20.08 21.02 -49.98
CA LEU A 17 21.13 21.97 -50.36
C LEU A 17 20.94 23.29 -49.58
N VAL A 18 21.95 23.69 -48.81
CA VAL A 18 21.95 24.92 -48.01
C VAL A 18 23.19 25.75 -48.30
N HIS A 19 23.04 27.07 -48.19
CA HIS A 19 24.17 28.00 -48.14
C HIS A 19 24.31 28.52 -46.72
N LEU A 20 25.51 28.38 -46.14
CA LEU A 20 25.81 28.82 -44.78
C LEU A 20 26.86 29.93 -44.81
N TYR A 21 26.61 30.99 -44.04
CA TYR A 21 27.61 32.02 -43.78
C TYR A 21 28.29 31.72 -42.46
N LYS A 22 29.62 31.62 -42.47
CA LYS A 22 30.44 31.37 -41.29
C LYS A 22 31.20 32.63 -40.91
N LEU A 23 30.93 33.17 -39.72
CA LEU A 23 31.79 34.17 -39.10
C LEU A 23 32.88 33.46 -38.29
N THR A 24 34.11 33.93 -38.38
CA THR A 24 35.18 33.53 -37.46
C THR A 24 34.95 34.20 -36.09
N PRO A 25 35.45 33.61 -34.98
CA PRO A 25 35.41 34.24 -33.67
C PRO A 25 35.91 35.69 -33.68
N ASP A 26 37.06 35.94 -34.28
CA ASP A 26 37.66 37.29 -34.35
C ASP A 26 36.78 38.28 -35.11
N ALA A 27 36.23 37.87 -36.26
CA ALA A 27 35.33 38.73 -37.04
C ALA A 27 34.03 39.02 -36.30
N PHE A 28 33.51 38.07 -35.52
CA PHE A 28 32.34 38.26 -34.68
C PHE A 28 32.60 39.29 -33.57
N TRP A 29 33.72 39.17 -32.85
CA TRP A 29 34.09 40.12 -31.79
C TRP A 29 34.36 41.52 -32.34
N GLN A 30 35.05 41.62 -33.48
CA GLN A 30 35.26 42.88 -34.17
C GLN A 30 33.94 43.53 -34.59
N MET A 31 33.01 42.75 -35.16
CA MET A 31 31.67 43.23 -35.53
C MET A 31 30.91 43.80 -34.32
N LEU A 32 30.97 43.13 -33.15
CA LEU A 32 30.33 43.62 -31.93
C LEU A 32 30.94 44.94 -31.43
N ASP A 33 32.23 45.18 -31.67
CA ASP A 33 32.90 46.42 -31.30
C ASP A 33 32.49 47.58 -32.23
N THR A 34 32.58 47.35 -33.55
CA THR A 34 32.31 48.37 -34.57
C THR A 34 30.82 48.67 -34.82
N CYS A 35 29.90 47.76 -34.45
CA CYS A 35 28.47 47.90 -34.76
C CYS A 35 27.58 47.83 -33.50
N PRO A 36 27.37 48.96 -32.79
CA PRO A 36 26.59 49.01 -31.55
C PRO A 36 25.14 48.49 -31.67
N GLU A 37 24.46 48.74 -32.79
CA GLU A 37 23.09 48.26 -33.04
C GLU A 37 23.02 46.73 -33.15
N VAL A 38 24.01 46.13 -33.82
CA VAL A 38 24.12 44.66 -33.95
C VAL A 38 24.38 44.05 -32.57
N ARG A 39 25.29 44.65 -31.79
CA ARG A 39 25.59 44.23 -30.42
C ARG A 39 24.35 44.26 -29.53
N ARG A 40 23.59 45.37 -29.56
CA ARG A 40 22.35 45.52 -28.77
C ARG A 40 21.31 44.46 -29.13
N ASN A 41 21.13 44.21 -30.43
CA ASN A 41 20.16 43.21 -30.90
C ASN A 41 20.57 41.77 -30.51
N ILE A 42 21.85 41.42 -30.65
CA ILE A 42 22.35 40.10 -30.24
C ILE A 42 22.16 39.89 -28.73
N LEU A 43 22.50 40.88 -27.89
CA LEU A 43 22.29 40.79 -26.44
C LEU A 43 20.81 40.65 -26.08
N LYS A 44 19.93 41.44 -26.72
CA LYS A 44 18.48 41.34 -26.53
C LYS A 44 17.96 39.94 -26.89
N ILE A 45 18.34 39.42 -28.06
CA ILE A 45 17.92 38.09 -28.53
C ILE A 45 18.47 37.00 -27.61
N SER A 46 19.73 37.11 -27.17
CA SER A 46 20.34 36.16 -26.24
C SER A 46 19.59 36.13 -24.92
N ALA A 47 19.29 37.28 -24.33
CA ALA A 47 18.54 37.37 -23.07
C ALA A 47 17.12 36.79 -23.21
N GLN A 48 16.40 37.11 -24.29
CA GLN A 48 15.09 36.54 -24.57
C GLN A 48 15.13 35.03 -24.75
N ARG A 49 16.12 34.51 -25.48
CA ARG A 49 16.30 33.06 -25.68
C ARG A 49 16.63 32.35 -24.37
N SER A 50 17.50 32.92 -23.53
CA SER A 50 17.82 32.36 -22.21
C SER A 50 16.58 32.26 -21.33
N GLN A 51 15.75 33.32 -21.28
CA GLN A 51 14.50 33.30 -20.52
C GLN A 51 13.52 32.22 -21.02
N ILE A 52 13.38 32.07 -22.34
CA ILE A 52 12.52 31.03 -22.92
C ILE A 52 13.06 29.63 -22.60
N HIS A 53 14.37 29.41 -22.74
CA HIS A 53 15.00 28.12 -22.42
C HIS A 53 14.85 27.76 -20.94
N GLU A 54 15.03 28.74 -20.05
CA GLU A 54 14.83 28.55 -18.62
C GLU A 54 13.36 28.20 -18.30
N ALA A 55 12.40 28.94 -18.87
CA ALA A 55 10.97 28.65 -18.68
C ALA A 55 10.59 27.24 -19.19
N VAL A 56 11.07 26.85 -20.37
CA VAL A 56 10.84 25.50 -20.94
C VAL A 56 11.50 24.43 -20.08
N SER A 57 12.74 24.64 -19.62
CA SER A 57 13.46 23.69 -18.76
C SER A 57 12.75 23.51 -17.41
N GLN A 58 12.31 24.60 -16.78
CA GLN A 58 11.51 24.56 -15.56
C GLN A 58 10.19 23.82 -15.77
N GLN A 59 9.50 24.05 -16.89
CA GLN A 59 8.27 23.32 -17.22
C GLN A 59 8.52 21.83 -17.45
N GLN A 60 9.59 21.45 -18.14
CA GLN A 60 9.98 20.04 -18.34
C GLN A 60 10.31 19.36 -17.02
N ALA A 61 11.10 20.01 -16.15
CA ALA A 61 11.40 19.50 -14.82
C ALA A 61 10.13 19.28 -13.98
N LYS A 62 9.17 20.21 -14.04
CA LYS A 62 7.86 20.07 -13.41
C LYS A 62 7.08 18.87 -13.94
N LEU A 63 7.03 18.67 -15.26
CA LEU A 63 6.33 17.53 -15.88
C LEU A 63 6.96 16.19 -15.50
N ILE A 64 8.30 16.11 -15.46
CA ILE A 64 9.02 14.91 -15.02
C ILE A 64 8.73 14.61 -13.54
N SER A 65 8.80 15.64 -12.70
CA SER A 65 8.48 15.52 -11.27
C SER A 65 7.04 15.03 -11.07
N LEU A 66 6.08 15.64 -11.79
CA LEU A 66 4.66 15.25 -11.73
C LEU A 66 4.44 13.81 -12.22
N GLY A 67 5.12 13.40 -13.29
CA GLY A 67 5.04 12.03 -13.80
C GLY A 67 5.57 11.01 -12.78
N THR A 68 6.68 11.33 -12.11
CA THR A 68 7.28 10.48 -11.06
C THR A 68 6.37 10.38 -9.84
N LEU A 69 5.84 11.51 -9.38
CA LEU A 69 4.85 11.57 -8.28
C LEU A 69 3.57 10.80 -8.62
N SER A 70 3.07 10.95 -9.84
CA SER A 70 1.86 10.26 -10.31
C SER A 70 2.07 8.74 -10.35
N ALA A 71 3.24 8.28 -10.83
CA ALA A 71 3.59 6.87 -10.82
C ALA A 71 3.72 6.31 -9.39
N GLY A 72 4.39 7.04 -8.50
CA GLY A 72 4.51 6.68 -7.08
C GLY A 72 3.14 6.60 -6.39
N LEU A 73 2.28 7.60 -6.60
CA LEU A 73 0.94 7.64 -6.01
C LEU A 73 0.05 6.52 -6.55
N ALA A 74 0.12 6.23 -7.86
CA ALA A 74 -0.63 5.12 -8.44
C ALA A 74 -0.22 3.78 -7.80
N HIS A 75 1.07 3.59 -7.55
CA HIS A 75 1.56 2.42 -6.83
C HIS A 75 1.04 2.37 -5.39
N GLU A 76 1.17 3.47 -4.65
CA GLU A 76 0.69 3.60 -3.27
C GLU A 76 -0.83 3.42 -3.13
N LEU A 77 -1.63 3.78 -4.14
CA LEU A 77 -3.08 3.55 -4.18
C LEU A 77 -3.43 2.11 -4.56
N ASN A 78 -2.68 1.52 -5.50
CA ASN A 78 -2.93 0.14 -5.94
C ASN A 78 -2.73 -0.87 -4.82
N ASN A 79 -1.78 -0.62 -3.91
CA ASN A 79 -1.49 -1.52 -2.79
C ASN A 79 -2.71 -1.76 -1.86
N PRO A 80 -3.30 -0.73 -1.21
CA PRO A 80 -4.49 -0.91 -0.39
C PRO A 80 -5.72 -1.32 -1.23
N ALA A 81 -5.85 -0.90 -2.49
CA ALA A 81 -6.95 -1.35 -3.35
C ALA A 81 -6.89 -2.86 -3.61
N ALA A 82 -5.69 -3.40 -3.84
CA ALA A 82 -5.48 -4.84 -3.98
C ALA A 82 -5.76 -5.59 -2.68
N ALA A 83 -5.36 -5.02 -1.53
CA ALA A 83 -5.67 -5.57 -0.21
C ALA A 83 -7.19 -5.64 0.03
N VAL A 84 -7.94 -4.56 -0.25
CA VAL A 84 -9.42 -4.55 -0.17
C VAL A 84 -10.01 -5.64 -1.05
N LYS A 85 -9.57 -5.75 -2.31
CA LYS A 85 -10.10 -6.75 -3.24
C LYS A 85 -9.91 -8.17 -2.72
N ARG A 86 -8.70 -8.51 -2.25
CA ARG A 86 -8.41 -9.82 -1.65
C ARG A 86 -9.22 -10.06 -0.38
N GLY A 87 -9.27 -9.06 0.51
CA GLY A 87 -10.03 -9.15 1.75
C GLY A 87 -11.51 -9.45 1.51
N VAL A 88 -12.13 -8.77 0.53
CA VAL A 88 -13.53 -9.01 0.15
C VAL A 88 -13.74 -10.42 -0.43
N GLN A 89 -12.81 -10.92 -1.23
CA GLN A 89 -12.89 -12.27 -1.79
C GLN A 89 -12.84 -13.33 -0.68
N ASN A 90 -11.87 -13.23 0.22
CA ASN A 90 -11.74 -14.15 1.35
C ASN A 90 -12.95 -14.05 2.30
N LEU A 91 -13.47 -12.84 2.54
CA LEU A 91 -14.65 -12.65 3.37
C LEU A 91 -15.89 -13.32 2.74
N ALA A 92 -16.02 -13.28 1.41
CA ALA A 92 -17.09 -13.96 0.71
C ALA A 92 -17.01 -15.49 0.87
N GLU A 93 -15.81 -16.07 0.89
CA GLU A 93 -15.60 -17.51 1.16
C GLU A 93 -15.99 -17.86 2.59
N ILE A 94 -15.54 -17.07 3.58
CA ILE A 94 -15.90 -17.25 4.99
C ILE A 94 -17.43 -17.17 5.20
N LEU A 95 -18.11 -16.21 4.56
CA LEU A 95 -19.56 -16.09 4.63
C LEU A 95 -20.31 -17.28 4.01
N GLN A 96 -19.70 -18.02 3.09
CA GLN A 96 -20.27 -19.26 2.55
C GLN A 96 -20.04 -20.46 3.48
N GLN A 97 -18.95 -20.47 4.25
CA GLN A 97 -18.59 -21.56 5.16
C GLN A 97 -19.26 -21.45 6.54
N LEU A 98 -19.37 -20.24 7.08
CA LEU A 98 -19.93 -19.95 8.42
C LEU A 98 -21.30 -20.59 8.67
N PRO A 99 -22.29 -20.51 7.74
CA PRO A 99 -23.59 -21.15 7.94
C PRO A 99 -23.48 -22.67 8.12
N THR A 100 -22.58 -23.34 7.39
CA THR A 100 -22.36 -24.78 7.52
C THR A 100 -21.75 -25.13 8.88
N LEU A 101 -20.76 -24.35 9.34
CA LEU A 101 -20.16 -24.53 10.67
C LEU A 101 -21.18 -24.31 11.78
N ALA A 102 -21.99 -23.24 11.69
CA ALA A 102 -23.05 -22.95 12.66
C ALA A 102 -24.11 -24.06 12.70
N LEU A 103 -24.52 -24.60 11.55
CA LEU A 103 -25.49 -25.70 11.49
C LEU A 103 -24.93 -27.00 12.08
N LYS A 104 -23.64 -27.32 11.85
CA LYS A 104 -22.97 -28.45 12.50
C LYS A 104 -22.96 -28.28 14.01
N LEU A 105 -22.61 -27.09 14.48
CA LEU A 105 -22.59 -26.77 15.91
C LEU A 105 -23.98 -26.93 16.56
N HIS A 106 -25.05 -26.55 15.86
CA HIS A 106 -26.42 -26.74 16.34
C HIS A 106 -26.89 -28.21 16.37
N GLN A 107 -26.21 -29.13 15.68
CA GLN A 107 -26.51 -30.56 15.74
C GLN A 107 -25.89 -31.23 16.99
N GLN A 108 -24.98 -30.55 17.67
CA GLN A 108 -24.33 -31.02 18.88
C GLN A 108 -25.22 -30.79 20.12
N PRO A 109 -25.09 -31.61 21.19
CA PRO A 109 -25.86 -31.48 22.42
C PRO A 109 -25.39 -30.30 23.30
N LEU A 110 -25.38 -29.09 22.76
CA LEU A 110 -24.99 -27.88 23.47
C LEU A 110 -26.14 -27.39 24.36
N THR A 111 -25.95 -27.48 25.67
CA THR A 111 -26.85 -26.87 26.66
C THR A 111 -26.81 -25.35 26.55
N GLN A 112 -27.83 -24.67 27.08
CA GLN A 112 -27.87 -23.21 27.11
C GLN A 112 -26.62 -22.60 27.79
N GLU A 113 -26.16 -23.22 28.89
CA GLU A 113 -24.95 -22.80 29.61
C GLU A 113 -23.70 -22.87 28.73
N LYS A 114 -23.56 -23.92 27.90
CA LYS A 114 -22.45 -24.04 26.93
C LYS A 114 -22.53 -22.96 25.85
N LEU A 115 -23.72 -22.64 25.35
CA LEU A 115 -23.91 -21.56 24.36
C LEU A 115 -23.57 -20.18 24.93
N GLU A 116 -23.93 -19.91 26.18
CA GLU A 116 -23.57 -18.68 26.88
C GLU A 116 -22.05 -18.57 27.02
N TYR A 117 -21.38 -19.66 27.42
CA TYR A 117 -19.92 -19.73 27.47
C TYR A 117 -19.25 -19.49 26.10
N LEU A 118 -19.75 -20.11 25.03
CA LEU A 118 -19.21 -19.90 23.68
C LEU A 118 -19.33 -18.45 23.23
N ASN A 119 -20.44 -17.78 23.56
CA ASN A 119 -20.60 -16.36 23.27
C ASN A 119 -19.61 -15.49 24.07
N GLU A 120 -19.37 -15.80 25.35
CA GLU A 120 -18.34 -15.12 26.15
C GLU A 120 -16.93 -15.33 25.58
N LEU A 121 -16.59 -16.57 25.23
CA LEU A 121 -15.33 -16.93 24.60
C LEU A 121 -15.12 -16.13 23.30
N TYR A 122 -16.15 -16.08 22.45
CA TYR A 122 -16.13 -15.30 21.22
C TYR A 122 -15.87 -13.79 21.46
N GLN A 123 -16.58 -13.18 22.41
CA GLN A 123 -16.38 -11.76 22.73
C GLN A 123 -14.97 -11.48 23.25
N GLN A 124 -14.44 -12.38 24.09
CA GLN A 124 -13.08 -12.28 24.61
C GLN A 124 -12.05 -12.45 23.50
N ALA A 125 -12.23 -13.41 22.60
CA ALA A 125 -11.35 -13.65 21.47
C ALA A 125 -11.31 -12.45 20.50
N ILE A 126 -12.45 -11.80 20.24
CA ILE A 126 -12.49 -10.55 19.45
C ILE A 126 -11.74 -9.42 20.16
N ALA A 127 -11.93 -9.27 21.47
CA ALA A 127 -11.23 -8.25 22.24
C ALA A 127 -9.71 -8.54 22.27
N GLY A 128 -9.33 -9.81 22.39
CA GLY A 128 -7.97 -10.31 22.29
C GLY A 128 -7.35 -9.95 20.93
N ALA A 129 -8.01 -10.31 19.82
CA ALA A 129 -7.53 -10.03 18.47
C ALA A 129 -7.32 -8.52 18.21
N LYS A 130 -8.13 -7.64 18.81
CA LYS A 130 -7.96 -6.18 18.72
C LYS A 130 -6.84 -5.64 19.60
N SER A 131 -6.60 -6.28 20.74
CA SER A 131 -5.63 -5.83 21.74
C SER A 131 -4.27 -6.51 21.61
N CYS A 132 -4.17 -7.58 20.81
CA CYS A 132 -2.96 -8.37 20.64
C CYS A 132 -1.85 -7.49 20.07
N ARG A 133 -1.00 -7.06 21.00
CA ARG A 133 0.05 -6.08 20.81
C ARG A 133 1.35 -6.86 20.74
N HIS A 134 1.93 -6.94 19.55
CA HIS A 134 3.36 -7.23 19.33
C HIS A 134 3.93 -8.35 20.22
N LEU A 135 3.45 -9.59 20.04
CA LEU A 135 4.34 -10.71 20.34
C LEU A 135 5.57 -10.56 19.45
N ASP A 136 6.75 -10.78 20.03
CA ASP A 136 7.97 -10.92 19.26
C ASP A 136 7.75 -12.01 18.19
N PRO A 137 8.25 -11.85 16.95
CA PRO A 137 8.01 -12.83 15.89
C PRO A 137 8.40 -14.27 16.27
N ILE A 138 9.44 -14.44 17.09
CA ILE A 138 9.87 -15.76 17.56
C ILE A 138 8.85 -16.30 18.56
N ALA A 139 8.51 -15.51 19.58
CA ALA A 139 7.52 -15.90 20.59
C ALA A 139 6.14 -16.23 19.99
N ARG A 140 5.74 -15.51 18.92
CA ARG A 140 4.51 -15.83 18.19
C ARG A 140 4.61 -17.18 17.48
N SER A 141 5.72 -17.44 16.78
CA SER A 141 5.93 -18.73 16.11
C SER A 141 5.92 -19.88 17.11
N GLU A 142 6.58 -19.73 18.26
CA GLU A 142 6.58 -20.75 19.32
C GLU A 142 5.17 -20.99 19.88
N ALA A 143 4.37 -19.93 20.05
CA ALA A 143 2.98 -20.06 20.48
C ALA A 143 2.10 -20.73 19.41
N GLU A 144 2.30 -20.40 18.12
CA GLU A 144 1.60 -21.03 17.00
C GLU A 144 1.92 -22.53 16.91
N ASP A 145 3.19 -22.91 17.09
CA ASP A 145 3.62 -24.30 17.11
C ASP A 145 3.02 -25.05 18.30
N ALA A 146 3.08 -24.49 19.52
CA ALA A 146 2.52 -25.11 20.72
C ALA A 146 0.99 -25.30 20.62
N VAL A 147 0.27 -24.31 20.08
CA VAL A 147 -1.18 -24.44 19.83
C VAL A 147 -1.46 -25.46 18.74
N SER A 148 -0.66 -25.51 17.67
CA SER A 148 -0.80 -26.52 16.62
C SER A 148 -0.63 -27.94 17.16
N ASP A 149 0.40 -28.17 17.97
CA ASP A 149 0.67 -29.46 18.61
C ASP A 149 -0.50 -29.87 19.52
N TRP A 150 -1.00 -28.94 20.34
CA TRP A 150 -2.17 -29.21 21.20
C TRP A 150 -3.41 -29.60 20.39
N LEU A 151 -3.64 -28.93 19.25
CA LEU A 151 -4.79 -29.23 18.38
C LEU A 151 -4.66 -30.61 17.73
N GLU A 152 -3.45 -31.01 17.34
CA GLU A 152 -3.17 -32.35 16.82
C GLU A 152 -3.38 -33.43 17.87
N ASP A 153 -2.88 -33.21 19.10
CA ASP A 153 -3.05 -34.13 20.24
C ASP A 153 -4.53 -34.33 20.65
N ASN A 154 -5.40 -33.38 20.31
CA ASN A 154 -6.84 -33.42 20.56
C ASN A 154 -7.68 -33.79 19.32
N ASP A 155 -7.06 -34.40 18.29
CA ASP A 155 -7.72 -34.86 17.05
C ASP A 155 -8.46 -33.75 16.28
N VAL A 156 -8.06 -32.48 16.43
CA VAL A 156 -8.64 -31.37 15.68
C VAL A 156 -8.09 -31.36 14.27
N THR A 157 -8.96 -31.62 13.30
CA THR A 157 -8.59 -31.62 11.87
C THR A 157 -8.04 -30.27 11.45
N ASP A 158 -6.99 -30.26 10.63
CA ASP A 158 -6.38 -29.03 10.10
C ASP A 158 -5.91 -28.02 11.19
N GLY A 159 -5.63 -28.47 12.42
CA GLY A 159 -5.28 -27.59 13.56
C GLY A 159 -4.19 -26.55 13.28
N TRP A 160 -3.18 -26.91 12.49
CA TRP A 160 -2.12 -26.02 12.03
C TRP A 160 -2.62 -24.77 11.28
N LYS A 161 -3.79 -24.84 10.62
CA LYS A 161 -4.43 -23.68 9.97
C LYS A 161 -5.11 -22.75 10.98
N LEU A 162 -5.60 -23.30 12.09
CA LEU A 162 -6.34 -22.57 13.10
C LEU A 162 -5.39 -21.82 14.05
N ALA A 163 -4.23 -22.41 14.35
CA ALA A 163 -3.30 -21.92 15.34
C ALA A 163 -2.94 -20.42 15.20
N PRO A 164 -2.59 -19.89 14.00
CA PRO A 164 -2.25 -18.47 13.86
C PRO A 164 -3.39 -17.52 14.25
N THR A 165 -4.62 -17.87 13.89
CA THR A 165 -5.81 -17.07 14.21
C THR A 165 -6.13 -17.13 15.71
N LEU A 166 -6.03 -18.32 16.32
CA LEU A 166 -6.28 -18.53 17.75
C LEU A 166 -5.25 -17.80 18.61
N VAL A 167 -3.95 -17.92 18.30
CA VAL A 167 -2.87 -17.21 19.00
C VAL A 167 -3.04 -15.70 18.87
N THR A 168 -3.39 -15.21 17.68
CA THR A 168 -3.68 -13.78 17.47
C THR A 168 -4.85 -13.31 18.33
N ALA A 169 -5.84 -14.16 18.56
CA ALA A 169 -6.97 -13.89 19.44
C ALA A 169 -6.67 -14.03 20.94
N GLY A 170 -5.44 -14.40 21.31
CA GLY A 170 -5.03 -14.63 22.69
C GLY A 170 -5.50 -15.97 23.27
N ILE A 171 -5.73 -16.96 22.40
CA ILE A 171 -6.07 -18.33 22.79
C ILE A 171 -4.78 -19.14 22.73
N ASP A 172 -4.19 -19.39 23.89
CA ASP A 172 -3.03 -20.25 24.09
C ASP A 172 -3.47 -21.66 24.54
N THR A 173 -2.49 -22.53 24.80
CA THR A 173 -2.74 -23.92 25.24
C THR A 173 -3.47 -23.98 26.58
N GLU A 174 -3.17 -23.08 27.53
CA GLU A 174 -3.88 -23.00 28.82
C GLU A 174 -5.37 -22.68 28.59
N ARG A 175 -5.65 -21.72 27.71
CA ARG A 175 -7.03 -21.38 27.37
C ARG A 175 -7.75 -22.50 26.62
N LEU A 176 -7.04 -23.27 25.80
CA LEU A 176 -7.59 -24.43 25.11
C LEU A 176 -7.97 -25.55 26.08
N GLU A 177 -7.15 -25.81 27.11
CA GLU A 177 -7.48 -26.73 28.20
C GLU A 177 -8.78 -26.30 28.92
N GLU A 178 -8.92 -25.01 29.24
CA GLU A 178 -10.15 -24.49 29.86
C GLU A 178 -11.41 -24.65 28.98
N ILE A 179 -11.26 -24.63 27.65
CA ILE A 179 -12.37 -24.84 26.71
C ILE A 179 -12.79 -26.32 26.72
N VAL A 180 -11.83 -27.26 26.73
CA VAL A 180 -12.10 -28.70 26.78
C VAL A 180 -12.78 -29.11 28.09
N ASP A 181 -12.48 -28.45 29.20
CA ASP A 181 -13.17 -28.71 30.48
C ASP A 181 -14.67 -28.36 30.46
N ARG A 182 -15.09 -27.50 29.52
CA ARG A 182 -16.47 -26.97 29.44
C ARG A 182 -17.26 -27.47 28.24
N ILE A 183 -16.58 -27.92 27.20
CA ILE A 183 -17.16 -28.41 25.94
C ILE A 183 -16.86 -29.90 25.82
N ASP A 184 -17.83 -30.69 25.34
CA ASP A 184 -17.60 -32.12 25.16
C ASP A 184 -16.47 -32.34 24.14
N PRO A 185 -15.54 -33.28 24.36
CA PRO A 185 -14.40 -33.51 23.46
C PRO A 185 -14.81 -33.76 22.00
N GLU A 186 -15.98 -34.37 21.77
CA GLU A 186 -16.51 -34.62 20.42
C GLU A 186 -16.90 -33.33 19.68
N CYS A 187 -17.12 -32.23 20.40
CA CYS A 187 -17.57 -30.94 19.86
C CYS A 187 -16.44 -29.91 19.72
N ILE A 188 -15.26 -30.16 20.30
CA ILE A 188 -14.17 -29.17 20.36
C ILE A 188 -13.72 -28.74 18.97
N GLY A 189 -13.58 -29.69 18.04
CA GLY A 189 -13.18 -29.41 16.67
C GLY A 189 -14.17 -28.47 15.97
N ASP A 190 -15.47 -28.76 16.05
CA ASP A 190 -16.52 -27.92 15.44
C ASP A 190 -16.55 -26.51 16.05
N VAL A 191 -16.38 -26.40 17.37
CA VAL A 191 -16.30 -25.11 18.10
C VAL A 191 -15.10 -24.29 17.63
N LEU A 192 -13.91 -24.89 17.57
CA LEU A 192 -12.69 -24.17 17.21
C LEU A 192 -12.68 -23.76 15.75
N HIS A 193 -13.20 -24.58 14.84
CA HIS A 193 -13.37 -24.19 13.44
C HIS A 193 -14.38 -23.05 13.28
N TRP A 194 -15.49 -23.09 14.00
CA TRP A 194 -16.46 -21.98 14.00
C TRP A 194 -15.85 -20.69 14.54
N LEU A 195 -15.11 -20.78 15.65
CA LEU A 195 -14.47 -19.63 16.28
C LEU A 195 -13.41 -19.01 15.36
N GLU A 196 -12.55 -19.85 14.78
CA GLU A 196 -11.54 -19.44 13.80
C GLU A 196 -12.17 -18.73 12.61
N ALA A 197 -13.17 -19.34 11.96
CA ALA A 197 -13.80 -18.75 10.78
C ALA A 197 -14.45 -17.40 11.11
N THR A 198 -15.03 -17.26 12.30
CA THR A 198 -15.63 -16.00 12.75
C THR A 198 -14.56 -14.94 13.02
N LEU A 199 -13.46 -15.29 13.69
CA LEU A 199 -12.34 -14.39 13.95
C LEU A 199 -11.68 -13.93 12.65
N THR A 200 -11.45 -14.84 11.71
CA THR A 200 -10.91 -14.56 10.38
C THR A 200 -11.84 -13.60 9.61
N GLY A 201 -13.15 -13.82 9.65
CA GLY A 201 -14.12 -12.89 9.05
C GLY A 201 -14.05 -11.47 9.64
N VAL A 202 -13.93 -11.35 10.97
CA VAL A 202 -13.79 -10.05 11.66
C VAL A 202 -12.45 -9.39 11.31
N GLY A 203 -11.36 -10.16 11.24
CA GLY A 203 -10.04 -9.67 10.85
C GLY A 203 -10.03 -9.10 9.42
N LEU A 204 -10.61 -9.83 8.46
CA LEU A 204 -10.74 -9.39 7.07
C LEU A 204 -11.55 -8.10 6.95
N LEU A 205 -12.65 -7.98 7.70
CA LEU A 205 -13.46 -6.76 7.72
C LEU A 205 -12.66 -5.56 8.23
N ASN A 206 -11.84 -5.74 9.28
CA ASN A 206 -10.96 -4.71 9.80
C ASN A 206 -9.87 -4.31 8.80
N GLU A 207 -9.25 -5.29 8.11
CA GLU A 207 -8.25 -5.02 7.07
C GLU A 207 -8.85 -4.21 5.90
N ILE A 208 -10.07 -4.55 5.47
CA ILE A 208 -10.81 -3.82 4.44
C ILE A 208 -11.06 -2.38 4.90
N GLN A 209 -11.48 -2.18 6.16
CA GLN A 209 -11.75 -0.86 6.71
C GLN A 209 -10.48 -0.01 6.76
N LEU A 210 -9.37 -0.55 7.26
CA LEU A 210 -8.07 0.13 7.31
C LEU A 210 -7.57 0.50 5.91
N SER A 211 -7.64 -0.44 4.97
CA SER A 211 -7.18 -0.24 3.59
C SER A 211 -8.03 0.82 2.87
N THR A 212 -9.34 0.82 3.07
CA THR A 212 -10.24 1.84 2.51
C THR A 212 -10.01 3.22 3.14
N GLY A 213 -9.74 3.27 4.45
CA GLY A 213 -9.31 4.48 5.14
C GLY A 213 -8.03 5.05 4.54
N ARG A 214 -7.03 4.20 4.31
CA ARG A 214 -5.76 4.58 3.68
C ARG A 214 -5.94 5.14 2.26
N ILE A 215 -6.79 4.53 1.45
CA ILE A 215 -7.15 5.08 0.12
C ILE A 215 -7.73 6.49 0.26
N SER A 216 -8.65 6.68 1.20
CA SER A 216 -9.28 7.98 1.45
C SER A 216 -8.26 9.05 1.88
N GLU A 217 -7.32 8.68 2.76
CA GLU A 217 -6.21 9.55 3.17
C GLU A 217 -5.31 9.94 1.99
N LEU A 218 -4.92 8.98 1.16
CA LEU A 218 -4.08 9.21 -0.02
C LEU A 218 -4.78 10.13 -1.04
N VAL A 219 -6.08 9.90 -1.30
CA VAL A 219 -6.88 10.75 -2.19
C VAL A 219 -7.00 12.17 -1.62
N LYS A 220 -7.20 12.31 -0.31
CA LYS A 220 -7.27 13.63 0.36
C LYS A 220 -5.94 14.37 0.24
N ALA A 221 -4.82 13.70 0.55
CA ALA A 221 -3.48 14.28 0.43
C ALA A 221 -3.17 14.73 -1.01
N MET A 222 -3.56 13.93 -2.02
CA MET A 222 -3.41 14.30 -3.43
C MET A 222 -4.24 15.55 -3.79
N LYS A 223 -5.48 15.61 -3.30
CA LYS A 223 -6.36 16.76 -3.52
C LYS A 223 -5.71 18.03 -2.93
N ASP A 224 -5.26 17.99 -1.69
CA ASP A 224 -4.63 19.12 -1.00
C ASP A 224 -3.38 19.63 -1.75
N TYR A 225 -2.52 18.71 -2.23
CA TYR A 225 -1.36 19.06 -3.06
C TYR A 225 -1.74 19.75 -4.37
N SER A 226 -2.78 19.27 -5.06
CA SER A 226 -3.26 19.90 -6.31
C SER A 226 -3.87 21.29 -6.10
N TYR A 227 -4.38 21.61 -4.90
CA TYR A 227 -4.90 22.94 -4.58
C TYR A 227 -3.79 23.92 -4.14
N MET A 228 -2.72 23.45 -3.50
CA MET A 228 -1.58 24.29 -3.12
C MET A 228 -0.78 24.81 -4.33
N ASP A 229 -0.71 24.03 -5.41
CA ASP A 229 -0.03 24.45 -6.66
C ASP A 229 -0.84 25.46 -7.51
N ARG A 230 -2.08 25.77 -7.10
CA ARG A 230 -2.82 26.93 -7.62
C ARG A 230 -2.43 28.18 -6.82
N ALA A 231 -1.24 28.72 -7.06
CA ALA A 231 -0.93 30.08 -6.63
C ALA A 231 -1.94 31.08 -7.26
N PRO A 232 -2.31 32.18 -6.57
CA PRO A 232 -3.28 33.12 -7.10
C PRO A 232 -2.74 33.75 -8.39
N LEU A 233 -3.60 33.84 -9.40
CA LEU A 233 -3.39 34.67 -10.59
C LEU A 233 -3.22 36.14 -10.21
#